data_AF-A0A1A8DP11-F1
#
_entry.id   AF-A0A1A8DP11-F1
#
_cell.length_a   1.000
_cell.length_b   1.000
_cell.length_c   1.000
_cell.angle_alpha   90.00
_cell.angle_beta   90.00
_cell.angle_gamma   90.00
#
_symmetry.space_group_name_H-M   'P 1'
#
loop_
_entity.id
_entity.type
_entity.pdbx_description
1 polymer ?
#
loop_
_entity_poly.entity_id
_entity_poly.type
_entity_poly.pdbx_seq_one_letter_code
_entity_poly.pdbx_strand_id
1 'polypeptide(L)' 'MTDFSSVILSPGFPGNYQSSLDCTWRVQLPIGFGIHLQFLNFSTEPVHDYLE' A
#
# COMPACT_ATOMS: atom_id res chain seq x y z
N MET A 1 -15.47 11.91 2.24
CA MET A 1 -14.89 11.36 3.49
C MET A 1 -13.58 12.08 3.70
N THR A 2 -13.49 12.85 4.79
CA THR A 2 -12.35 13.71 5.16
C THR A 2 -11.40 12.94 6.07
N ASP A 3 -10.98 11.75 5.65
CA ASP A 3 -9.97 11.03 6.41
C ASP A 3 -8.59 11.42 5.89
N PHE A 4 -7.83 12.12 6.73
CA PHE A 4 -6.46 12.53 6.41
C PHE A 4 -5.45 11.41 6.72
N SER A 5 -5.92 10.27 7.27
CA SER A 5 -5.11 9.08 7.53
C SER A 5 -5.86 7.81 7.16
N SER A 6 -5.21 6.90 6.46
CA SER A 6 -5.75 5.57 6.16
C SER A 6 -4.63 4.55 6.13
N VAL A 7 -4.97 3.28 6.37
CA VAL A 7 -4.03 2.16 6.32
C VAL A 7 -4.39 1.29 5.12
N ILE A 8 -3.40 1.04 4.27
CA ILE A 8 -3.49 0.11 3.14
C ILE A 8 -2.81 -1.18 3.55
N LEU A 9 -3.48 -2.31 3.29
CA LEU A 9 -2.98 -3.64 3.60
C LEU A 9 -2.83 -4.44 2.31
N SER A 10 -1.83 -5.33 2.27
CA SER A 10 -1.71 -6.29 1.19
C SER A 10 -2.89 -7.27 1.19
N PRO A 11 -3.32 -7.78 0.03
CA PRO A 11 -4.36 -8.81 -0.02
C PRO A 11 -3.94 -10.03 0.79
N GLY A 12 -4.78 -10.46 1.73
CA GLY A 12 -4.50 -11.61 2.59
C GLY A 12 -3.79 -11.30 3.92
N PHE A 13 -3.37 -10.05 4.17
CA PHE A 13 -2.79 -9.65 5.45
C PHE A 13 -3.71 -10.01 6.63
N PRO A 14 -3.19 -10.59 7.74
CA PRO A 14 -1.77 -10.76 8.10
C PRO A 14 -1.09 -12.02 7.54
N GLY A 15 -1.78 -12.80 6.71
CA GLY A 15 -1.17 -13.91 5.96
C GLY A 15 -0.38 -13.45 4.73
N ASN A 16 0.11 -14.43 3.97
CA ASN A 16 0.81 -14.16 2.72
C ASN A 16 -0.14 -13.65 1.63
N TYR A 17 0.37 -12.76 0.79
CA TYR A 17 -0.32 -12.37 -0.43
C TYR A 17 -0.30 -13.52 -1.45
N GLN A 18 -1.28 -13.52 -2.37
CA GLN A 18 -1.36 -14.52 -3.43
C GLN A 18 -0.32 -14.21 -4.52
N SER A 19 0.16 -15.25 -5.20
CA SER A 19 1.09 -15.09 -6.32
C SER A 19 0.45 -14.35 -7.49
N SER A 20 1.28 -13.64 -8.27
CA SER A 20 0.90 -12.98 -9.53
C SER A 20 -0.15 -11.86 -9.38
N LEU A 21 -0.21 -11.21 -8.21
CA LEU A 21 -1.06 -10.04 -7.99
C LEU A 21 -0.44 -8.78 -8.59
N ASP A 22 -1.25 -7.99 -9.28
CA ASP A 22 -0.95 -6.63 -9.72
C ASP A 22 -2.00 -5.69 -9.10
N CYS A 23 -1.58 -4.89 -8.13
CA CYS A 23 -2.47 -4.09 -7.29
C CYS A 23 -2.12 -2.60 -7.43
N THR A 24 -3.13 -1.78 -7.70
CA THR A 24 -2.98 -0.32 -7.76
C THR A 24 -3.88 0.36 -6.74
N TRP A 25 -3.30 1.15 -5.84
CA TRP A 25 -4.05 1.99 -4.91
C TRP A 25 -3.91 3.47 -5.29
N ARG A 26 -5.04 4.14 -5.53
CA ARG A 26 -5.06 5.56 -5.88
C ARG A 26 -5.37 6.39 -4.64
N VAL A 27 -4.38 7.16 -4.17
CA VAL A 27 -4.57 8.14 -3.09
C VAL A 27 -4.82 9.52 -3.71
N GLN A 28 -5.93 10.16 -3.33
CA GLN A 28 -6.29 11.50 -3.82
C GLN A 28 -6.30 12.49 -2.67
N LEU A 29 -5.67 13.65 -2.89
CA LEU A 29 -5.64 14.76 -1.94
C LEU A 29 -6.14 16.05 -2.60
N PRO A 30 -6.69 17.00 -1.80
CA PRO A 30 -6.90 18.37 -2.25
C PRO A 30 -5.58 19.07 -2.60
N ILE A 31 -5.68 20.11 -3.44
CA ILE A 31 -4.54 20.94 -3.83
C ILE A 31 -3.94 21.62 -2.59
N GLY A 32 -2.61 21.65 -2.50
CA GLY A 32 -1.86 22.27 -1.40
C GLY A 32 -1.50 21.30 -0.25
N PHE A 33 -1.90 20.04 -0.33
CA PHE A 33 -1.55 19.00 0.63
C PHE A 33 -0.51 18.03 0.06
N GLY A 34 0.32 17.46 0.94
CA GLY A 34 1.28 16.40 0.62
C GLY A 34 0.91 15.08 1.29
N ILE A 35 1.36 13.96 0.72
CA ILE A 35 1.24 12.63 1.30
C ILE A 35 2.50 12.31 2.12
N HIS A 36 2.31 11.71 3.29
CA HIS A 36 3.36 11.01 4.02
C HIS A 36 3.03 9.52 4.03
N LEU A 37 3.86 8.71 3.38
CA LEU A 37 3.73 7.25 3.38
C LEU A 37 4.72 6.65 4.37
N GLN A 38 4.24 5.70 5.17
CA GLN A 38 5.06 4.94 6.09
C GLN A 38 4.71 3.45 5.99
N PHE A 39 5.74 2.63 5.85
CA PHE A 39 5.59 1.17 5.96
C PHE A 39 5.59 0.76 7.43
N LEU A 40 4.44 0.29 7.90
CA LEU A 40 4.32 -0.29 9.25
C LEU A 40 4.79 -1.75 9.29
N ASN A 41 4.55 -2.48 8.20
CA ASN A 41 5.06 -3.82 7.97
C ASN A 41 5.33 -3.96 6.47
N PHE A 42 6.51 -4.46 6.11
CA PHE A 42 6.89 -4.69 4.72
C PHE A 42 7.71 -5.98 4.60
N SER A 43 7.15 -6.95 3.90
CA SER A 43 7.77 -8.23 3.60
C SER A 43 7.26 -8.72 2.25
N THR A 44 8.16 -8.86 1.28
CA THR A 44 7.88 -9.36 -0.07
C THR A 44 8.89 -10.43 -0.46
N GLU A 45 8.59 -11.20 -1.48
CA GLU A 45 9.50 -12.19 -2.05
C GLU A 45 10.70 -11.46 -2.69
N PRO A 46 11.94 -11.77 -2.28
CA PRO A 46 13.11 -11.09 -2.81
C PRO A 46 13.27 -11.39 -4.30
N VAL A 47 13.76 -10.41 -5.07
CA VAL A 47 14.05 -10.50 -6.52
C VAL A 47 12.81 -10.61 -7.42
N HIS A 48 11.71 -11.21 -6.96
CA HIS A 48 10.50 -11.41 -7.76
C HIS A 48 9.47 -10.31 -7.60
N ASP A 49 9.26 -9.82 -6.36
CA ASP A 49 8.18 -8.89 -6.04
C ASP A 49 8.69 -7.52 -5.59
N TYR A 50 7.96 -6.47 -5.93
CA TYR A 50 8.25 -5.09 -5.55
C TYR A 50 6.96 -4.29 -5.34
N LEU A 51 7.11 -3.13 -4.68
CA LEU A 51 6.08 -2.10 -4.58
C LEU A 51 6.65 -0.82 -5.19
N GLU A 52 5.88 -0.18 -6.07
CA GLU A 52 6.25 1.05 -6.79
C GLU A 52 5.29 2.22 -6.52
#